data_AF-A0A0C6FKE4-F1
#
_entry.id   AF-A0A0C6FKE4-F1
#
_cell.length_a   1.000
_cell.length_b   1.000
_cell.length_c   1.000
_cell.angle_alpha   90.00
_cell.angle_beta   90.00
_cell.angle_gamma   90.00
#
_symmetry.space_group_name_H-M   'P 1'
#
loop_
_entity.id
_entity.type
_entity.pdbx_description
1 polymer ?
#
loop_
_entity_poly.entity_id
_entity_poly.type
_entity_poly.pdbx_seq_one_letter_code
_entity_poly.pdbx_strand_id
1 'polypeptide(L)'
;MGLMNYLLWDRHGTYYFRRIIPAELRPFMPAPWTGKANWKESLQTKDPATAKRAQARLLSRCVADFEEAERTRREGPAKPGLRPLAALPPVAEIEADFLSGLLEEDAAHRRLG
;
A
#
# COMPACT_ATOMS: atom_id res chain seq x y z
N MET A 1 -8.94 1.94 14.09
CA MET A 1 -9.58 3.25 13.88
C MET A 1 -9.77 3.47 12.39
N GLY A 2 -11.00 3.76 11.94
CA GLY A 2 -11.32 3.93 10.53
C GLY A 2 -10.58 5.12 9.93
N LEU A 3 -9.74 4.87 8.93
CA LEU A 3 -9.07 5.91 8.18
C LEU A 3 -10.05 6.45 7.13
N MET A 4 -10.88 7.43 7.52
CA MET A 4 -11.81 8.09 6.61
C MET A 4 -11.05 8.81 5.50
N ASN A 5 -11.25 8.38 4.26
CA ASN A 5 -10.83 9.10 3.06
C ASN A 5 -11.97 10.00 2.61
N TYR A 6 -11.68 11.28 2.44
CA TYR A 6 -12.67 12.24 1.97
C TYR A 6 -12.31 12.68 0.55
N LEU A 7 -13.28 12.57 -0.37
CA LEU A 7 -13.26 13.30 -1.63
C LEU A 7 -13.79 14.70 -1.30
N LEU A 8 -12.92 15.71 -1.28
CA LEU A 8 -13.33 17.09 -1.03
C LEU A 8 -13.47 17.82 -2.36
N TRP A 9 -14.50 18.65 -2.46
CA TRP A 9 -14.67 19.58 -3.56
C TRP A 9 -14.21 20.98 -3.12
N ASP A 10 -13.36 21.65 -3.91
CA ASP A 10 -13.04 23.07 -3.69
C ASP A 10 -14.08 24.03 -4.28
N ARG A 11 -13.96 25.33 -3.94
CA ARG A 11 -14.82 26.39 -4.49
C ARG A 11 -14.68 26.58 -6.01
N HIS A 12 -13.67 26.00 -6.65
CA HIS A 12 -13.34 26.19 -8.06
C HIS A 12 -13.77 25.03 -8.97
N GLY A 13 -14.34 23.96 -8.42
CA GLY A 13 -14.75 22.80 -9.22
C GLY A 13 -13.90 21.55 -9.01
N THR A 14 -12.73 21.66 -8.39
CA THR A 14 -11.70 20.62 -8.44
C THR A 14 -11.84 19.68 -7.25
N TYR A 15 -11.79 18.38 -7.54
CA TYR A 15 -11.75 17.35 -6.50
C TYR A 15 -10.35 17.21 -5.89
N TYR A 16 -10.30 16.96 -4.59
CA TYR A 16 -9.09 16.63 -3.83
C TYR A 16 -9.29 15.31 -3.12
N PHE A 17 -8.20 14.56 -3.04
CA PHE A 17 -8.08 13.47 -2.10
C PHE A 17 -7.45 14.00 -0.82
N ARG A 18 -8.10 13.73 0.33
CA ARG A 18 -7.54 14.05 1.64
C ARG A 18 -7.68 12.87 2.60
N ARG A 19 -6.59 12.58 3.30
CA ARG A 19 -6.55 11.64 4.43
C ARG A 19 -5.82 12.27 5.60
N ILE A 20 -6.29 12.01 6.82
CA ILE A 20 -5.64 12.47 8.04
C ILE A 20 -4.43 11.57 8.31
N ILE A 21 -3.29 12.18 8.64
CA ILE A 21 -2.08 11.48 9.09
C ILE A 21 -2.12 11.41 10.62
N PRO A 22 -2.15 10.20 11.21
CA PRO A 22 -2.08 9.99 12.66
C PRO A 22 -0.88 10.75 13.26
N ALA A 23 -1.06 11.36 14.44
CA ALA A 23 -0.03 12.19 15.07
C ALA A 23 1.32 11.46 15.20
N GLU A 24 1.26 10.19 15.61
CA GLU A 24 2.41 9.29 15.78
C GLU A 24 3.23 9.06 14.50
N LEU A 25 2.60 9.18 13.32
CA LEU A 25 3.23 8.91 12.03
C LEU A 25 3.77 10.16 11.35
N ARG A 26 3.32 11.36 11.74
CA ARG A 26 3.71 12.61 11.06
C ARG A 26 5.22 12.80 10.93
N PRO A 27 6.05 12.52 11.96
CA PRO A 27 7.50 12.67 11.84
C PRO A 27 8.14 11.69 10.84
N PHE A 28 7.50 10.55 10.60
CA PHE A 28 8.02 9.45 9.79
C PHE A 28 7.45 9.42 8.36
N MET A 29 6.52 10.32 8.04
CA MET A 29 5.95 10.40 6.70
C MET A 29 7.03 10.80 5.67
N PRO A 30 7.02 10.20 4.48
CA PRO A 30 7.91 10.62 3.40
C PRO A 30 7.60 12.04 2.92
N ALA A 31 8.58 12.69 2.30
CA ALA A 31 8.37 13.98 1.66
C ALA A 31 7.36 13.85 0.51
N PRO A 32 6.45 14.82 0.29
CA PRO A 32 6.37 16.13 0.94
C PRO A 32 5.48 16.17 2.20
N TRP A 33 5.11 15.02 2.78
CA TRP A 33 4.13 14.94 3.89
C TRP A 33 4.76 14.85 5.28
N THR A 34 6.08 14.85 5.37
CA THR A 34 6.83 14.90 6.63
C THR A 34 6.35 16.05 7.52
N GLY A 35 5.97 15.73 8.76
CA GLY A 35 5.44 16.66 9.75
C GLY A 35 4.01 17.17 9.49
N LYS A 36 3.40 16.85 8.34
CA LYS A 36 2.07 17.38 7.99
C LYS A 36 0.96 16.58 8.66
N ALA A 37 -0.15 17.26 8.97
CA ALA A 37 -1.33 16.63 9.55
C ALA A 37 -2.20 15.88 8.53
N ASN A 38 -2.00 16.14 7.23
CA ASN A 38 -2.86 15.62 6.17
C ASN A 38 -2.05 15.21 4.93
N TRP A 39 -2.39 14.05 4.40
CA TRP A 39 -2.01 13.63 3.06
C TRP A 39 -3.06 14.21 2.11
N LYS A 40 -2.68 15.21 1.31
CA LYS A 40 -3.59 15.95 0.44
C LYS A 40 -2.98 16.09 -0.95
N GLU A 41 -3.72 15.65 -1.96
CA GLU A 41 -3.39 15.87 -3.37
C GLU A 41 -4.64 16.29 -4.16
N SER A 42 -4.43 17.12 -5.18
CA SER A 42 -5.48 17.52 -6.12
C SER A 42 -5.69 16.40 -7.15
N LEU A 43 -6.95 16.08 -7.43
CA LEU A 43 -7.32 15.16 -8.50
C LEU A 43 -7.39 15.87 -9.87
N GLN A 44 -7.19 17.20 -9.90
CA GLN A 44 -7.12 18.04 -11.10
C GLN A 44 -8.28 17.84 -12.08
N THR A 45 -9.44 17.44 -11.58
CA THR A 45 -10.63 17.19 -12.38
C THR A 45 -11.86 17.72 -11.67
N LYS A 46 -12.83 18.16 -12.49
CA LYS A 46 -14.17 18.54 -12.06
C LYS A 46 -15.21 17.45 -12.32
N ASP A 47 -14.83 16.40 -13.06
CA ASP A 47 -15.71 15.27 -13.37
C ASP A 47 -15.69 14.24 -12.23
N PRO A 48 -16.84 13.93 -11.60
CA PRO A 48 -16.93 12.96 -10.51
C PRO A 48 -16.46 11.55 -10.90
N ALA A 49 -16.75 11.10 -12.13
CA ALA A 49 -16.40 9.75 -12.58
C ALA A 49 -14.89 9.60 -12.77
N THR A 50 -14.23 10.62 -13.30
CA THR A 50 -12.78 10.71 -13.39
C THR A 50 -12.14 10.86 -12.01
N ALA A 51 -12.73 11.65 -11.12
CA ALA A 51 -12.27 11.81 -9.74
C ALA A 51 -12.25 10.48 -8.98
N LYS A 52 -13.31 9.66 -9.10
CA LYS A 52 -13.40 8.34 -8.46
C LYS A 52 -12.33 7.37 -8.96
N ARG A 53 -12.06 7.36 -10.27
CA ARG A 53 -10.99 6.54 -10.87
C ARG A 53 -9.60 6.98 -10.40
N ALA A 54 -9.33 8.29 -10.38
CA ALA A 54 -8.06 8.84 -9.91
C ALA A 54 -7.87 8.66 -8.39
N GLN A 55 -8.95 8.71 -7.60
CA GLN A 55 -8.93 8.45 -6.17
C GLN A 55 -8.38 7.06 -5.85
N ALA A 56 -8.73 6.01 -6.61
CA ALA A 56 -8.21 4.67 -6.36
C ALA A 56 -6.67 4.61 -6.45
N ARG A 57 -6.09 5.30 -7.44
CA ARG A 57 -4.62 5.38 -7.61
C ARG A 57 -3.97 6.15 -6.46
N LEU A 58 -4.55 7.29 -6.07
CA LEU A 58 -4.03 8.08 -4.94
C LEU A 58 -4.18 7.35 -3.61
N LEU A 59 -5.23 6.54 -3.44
CA LEU A 59 -5.40 5.71 -2.26
C LEU A 59 -4.26 4.68 -2.14
N SER A 60 -3.93 3.97 -3.21
CA SER A 60 -2.82 3.01 -3.19
C SER A 60 -1.49 3.69 -2.84
N ARG A 61 -1.21 4.87 -3.42
CA ARG A 61 0.00 5.66 -3.08
C ARG A 61 0.00 6.08 -1.62
N CYS A 62 -1.13 6.61 -1.14
CA CYS A 62 -1.29 7.01 0.25
C CYS A 62 -1.10 5.84 1.22
N VAL A 63 -1.58 4.64 0.89
CA VAL A 63 -1.36 3.44 1.71
C VAL A 63 0.13 3.09 1.75
N ALA A 64 0.82 3.09 0.60
CA ALA A 64 2.26 2.82 0.54
C ALA A 64 3.08 3.80 1.40
N ASP A 65 2.77 5.11 1.34
CA ASP A 65 3.44 6.13 2.16
C ASP A 65 3.23 5.90 3.66
N PHE A 66 2.02 5.48 4.05
CA PHE A 66 1.71 5.17 5.45
C PHE A 66 2.42 3.89 5.93
N GLU A 67 2.51 2.87 5.07
CA GLU A 67 3.24 1.64 5.37
C GLU A 67 4.75 1.90 5.48
N GLU A 68 5.31 2.79 4.66
CA GLU A 68 6.68 3.26 4.78
C GLU A 68 6.92 4.03 6.09
N ALA A 69 6.01 4.95 6.45
CA ALA A 69 6.08 5.68 7.71
C ALA A 69 6.00 4.74 8.92
N GLU A 70 5.11 3.75 8.88
CA GLU A 70 4.95 2.76 9.95
C GLU A 70 6.19 1.85 10.05
N ARG A 71 6.79 1.44 8.92
CA ARG A 71 8.07 0.72 8.90
C ARG A 71 9.19 1.54 9.52
N THR A 72 9.33 2.81 9.12
CA THR A 72 10.34 3.72 9.65
C THR A 72 10.15 3.96 11.16
N ARG A 73 8.90 4.07 11.61
CA ARG A 73 8.58 4.19 13.04
C ARG A 73 8.97 2.94 13.84
N ARG A 74 8.71 1.73 13.30
CA ARG A 74 9.03 0.45 13.95
C ARG A 74 10.51 0.14 13.97
N GLU A 75 11.21 0.43 12.88
CA GLU A 75 12.62 0.07 12.67
C GLU A 75 13.58 1.13 13.25
N GLY A 76 13.06 2.28 13.72
CA GLY A 76 13.88 3.44 14.08
C GLY A 76 14.42 4.15 12.82
N PRO A 77 15.20 5.25 12.94
CA PRO A 77 15.81 5.88 11.77
C PRO A 77 16.66 4.85 11.04
N ALA A 78 16.14 4.36 9.92
CA ALA A 78 16.80 3.35 9.12
C ALA A 78 18.19 3.89 8.76
N LYS A 79 19.24 3.23 9.24
CA LYS A 79 20.53 3.33 8.58
C LYS A 79 20.29 3.01 7.10
N PRO A 80 20.84 3.78 6.15
CA PRO A 80 20.72 3.47 4.74
C PRO A 80 21.50 2.18 4.48
N GLY A 81 20.78 1.08 4.58
CA GLY A 81 21.23 -0.26 4.26
C GLY A 81 20.04 -0.90 3.59
N LEU A 82 20.15 -1.03 2.26
CA LEU A 82 19.26 -1.83 1.43
C LEU A 82 18.79 -3.05 2.24
N ARG A 83 17.48 -3.25 2.37
CA ARG A 83 16.98 -4.59 2.67
C ARG A 83 17.59 -5.47 1.59
N PRO A 84 18.32 -6.55 1.90
CA PRO A 84 18.29 -7.66 0.98
C PRO A 84 16.81 -7.99 0.86
N LEU A 85 16.23 -7.80 -0.33
CA LEU A 85 15.14 -8.68 -0.72
C LEU A 85 15.71 -10.06 -0.40
N ALA A 86 15.20 -10.73 0.65
CA ALA A 86 15.38 -12.16 0.73
C ALA A 86 14.98 -12.65 -0.66
N ALA A 87 15.95 -13.16 -1.41
CA ALA A 87 15.77 -13.43 -2.82
C ALA A 87 14.49 -14.25 -2.93
N LEU A 88 13.45 -13.66 -3.54
CA LEU A 88 12.24 -14.42 -3.79
C LEU A 88 12.71 -15.66 -4.55
N PRO A 89 12.32 -16.88 -4.11
CA PRO A 89 12.73 -18.08 -4.80
C PRO A 89 12.35 -17.92 -6.28
N PRO A 90 13.21 -18.33 -7.22
CA PRO A 90 12.90 -18.26 -8.64
C PRO A 90 11.57 -18.96 -8.89
N VAL A 91 10.80 -18.45 -9.87
CA VAL A 91 9.44 -18.95 -10.18
C VAL A 91 9.43 -20.47 -10.38
N ALA A 92 10.51 -21.04 -10.92
CA ALA A 92 10.67 -22.48 -11.08
C ALA A 92 10.66 -23.28 -9.76
N GLU A 93 11.20 -22.73 -8.67
CA GLU A 93 11.16 -23.37 -7.35
C GLU A 93 9.73 -23.31 -6.77
N ILE A 94 9.03 -22.19 -6.97
CA ILE A 94 7.64 -22.04 -6.55
C ILE A 94 6.72 -23.02 -7.29
N GLU A 95 6.93 -23.18 -8.61
CA GLU A 95 6.17 -24.13 -9.43
C GLU A 95 6.45 -25.59 -9.03
N ALA A 96 7.70 -25.93 -8.69
CA ALA A 96 8.08 -27.27 -8.24
C ALA A 96 7.43 -27.64 -6.91
N ASP A 97 7.44 -26.73 -5.93
CA ASP A 97 6.80 -26.95 -4.63
C ASP A 97 5.29 -27.15 -4.76
N PHE A 98 4.64 -26.34 -5.62
CA PHE A 98 3.21 -26.46 -5.89
C PHE A 98 2.85 -27.78 -6.59
N LEU A 99 3.66 -28.19 -7.57
CA LEU A 99 3.47 -29.47 -8.26
C LEU A 99 3.69 -30.66 -7.32
N SER A 100 4.67 -30.58 -6.41
CA SER A 100 4.93 -31.62 -5.41
C SER A 100 3.72 -31.81 -4.49
N GLY A 101 3.13 -30.71 -4.00
CA GLY A 101 1.91 -30.78 -3.17
C GLY A 101 0.72 -31.43 -3.90
N LEU A 102 0.49 -31.06 -5.17
CA LEU A 102 -0.56 -31.67 -5.99
C LEU A 102 -0.37 -33.17 -6.22
N LEU A 103 0.88 -33.61 -6.43
CA LEU A 103 1.21 -35.03 -6.61
C LEU A 103 1.06 -35.83 -5.32
N GLU A 104 1.40 -35.25 -4.17
CA GLU A 104 1.19 -35.87 -2.86
C GLU A 104 -0.31 -36.01 -2.53
N GLU A 105 -1.11 -34.99 -2.83
CA GLU A 105 -2.57 -35.04 -2.68
C GLU A 105 -3.20 -36.11 -3.57
N ASP A 106 -2.80 -36.19 -4.85
CA ASP A 106 -3.26 -37.23 -5.78
C ASP A 106 -2.83 -38.64 -5.32
N ALA A 107 -1.60 -38.79 -4.82
CA ALA A 107 -1.14 -40.06 -4.26
C ALA A 107 -1.91 -40.46 -2.99
N ALA A 108 -2.27 -39.49 -2.14
CA ALA A 108 -3.12 -39.72 -0.97
C ALA A 108 -4.54 -40.15 -1.38
N HIS A 109 -5.12 -39.50 -2.39
CA HIS A 109 -6.42 -39.87 -2.94
C HIS A 109 -6.44 -41.28 -3.54
N ARG A 110 -5.37 -41.71 -4.21
CA ARG A 110 -5.25 -43.09 -4.74
C ARG A 110 -5.02 -44.16 -3.69
N ARG A 111 -4.56 -43.80 -2.49
CA ARG A 111 -4.36 -44.74 -1.36
C ARG A 111 -5.62 -44.92 -0.51
N LEU A 112 -6.58 -44.00 -0.63
CA LEU A 112 -7.84 -43.99 0.14
C LEU A 112 -9.06 -44.49 -0.67
N GLY A 113 -8.89 -44.77 -1.96
CA GLY A 113 -9.87 -45.47 -2.81
C GLY A 113 -9.45 -46.91 -3.06
#